data_AF-A0A3S8R5V4-F1
#
_entry.id   AF-A0A3S8R5V4-F1
#
_cell.length_a   1.000
_cell.length_b   1.000
_cell.length_c   1.000
_cell.angle_alpha   90.00
_cell.angle_beta   90.00
_cell.angle_gamma   90.00
#
_symmetry.space_group_name_H-M   'P 1'
#
loop_
_entity.id
_entity.type
_entity.pdbx_description
1 polymer ?
#
loop_
_entity_poly.entity_id
_entity_poly.type
_entity_poly.pdbx_seq_one_letter_code
_entity_poly.pdbx_strand_id
1 'polypeptide(L)' 'MKKTILNIGKVLNKANQKQINGGTSSCNTYSGPPCYGINNGVCGTCPQYQALPLEHKKCVLVHTDCEESNPF' A
#
# COMPACT_ATOMS: atom_id res chain seq x y z
N MET A 1 7.82 2.29 38.74
CA MET A 1 7.51 1.10 37.91
C MET A 1 8.25 1.25 36.58
N LYS A 2 9.12 0.30 36.22
CA LYS A 2 9.91 0.39 34.97
C LYS A 2 8.95 0.35 33.78
N LYS A 3 8.88 1.45 33.01
CA LYS A 3 8.24 1.46 31.70
C LYS A 3 9.17 0.70 30.76
N THR A 4 9.05 -0.62 30.71
CA THR A 4 9.70 -1.42 29.67
C THR A 4 9.05 -0.98 28.35
N ILE A 5 9.72 -0.09 27.61
CA ILE A 5 9.30 0.25 26.25
C ILE A 5 9.24 -1.08 25.51
N LEU A 6 8.05 -1.37 24.98
CA LEU A 6 7.73 -2.58 24.26
C LEU A 6 8.76 -2.76 23.13
N ASN A 7 9.75 -3.63 23.34
CA ASN A 7 10.83 -3.85 22.37
C ASN A 7 10.36 -4.89 21.35
N ILE A 8 9.34 -4.51 20.56
CA ILE A 8 8.81 -5.36 19.50
C ILE A 8 9.79 -5.37 18.34
N GLY A 9 10.36 -6.53 18.07
CA GLY A 9 11.16 -6.78 16.86
C GLY A 9 12.66 -6.54 17.01
N LYS A 10 13.36 -6.76 15.90
CA LYS A 10 14.81 -6.64 15.81
C LYS A 10 15.20 -5.19 15.53
N VAL A 11 16.04 -4.60 16.38
CA VAL A 11 16.65 -3.29 16.09
C VAL A 11 17.58 -3.44 14.88
N LEU A 12 17.28 -2.72 13.80
CA LEU A 12 18.08 -2.71 12.58
C LEU A 12 19.01 -1.49 12.58
N ASN A 13 20.28 -1.71 12.24
CA ASN A 13 21.23 -0.62 12.01
C ASN A 13 20.90 0.13 10.69
N LYS A 14 21.51 1.31 10.47
CA LYS A 14 21.25 2.13 9.27
C LYS A 14 21.52 1.39 7.96
N ALA A 15 22.51 0.50 7.93
CA ALA A 15 22.83 -0.27 6.72
C ALA A 15 21.71 -1.27 6.38
N ASN A 16 21.20 -1.97 7.39
CA ASN A 16 20.12 -2.95 7.23
C ASN A 16 18.78 -2.28 6.93
N GLN A 17 18.51 -1.11 7.51
CA GLN A 17 17.29 -0.34 7.20
C GLN A 17 17.22 0.05 5.71
N LYS A 18 18.36 0.43 5.11
CA LYS A 18 18.43 0.78 3.68
C LYS A 18 18.22 -0.40 2.74
N GLN A 19 18.35 -1.63 3.23
CA GLN A 19 18.10 -2.84 2.44
C GLN A 19 16.62 -3.25 2.45
N ILE A 20 15.80 -2.63 3.31
CA ILE A 20 14.35 -2.86 3.32
C ILE A 20 13.75 -2.15 2.11
N ASN A 21 13.52 -2.91 1.05
CA ASN A 21 12.72 -2.45 -0.08
C ASN A 21 11.25 -2.79 0.23
N GLY A 22 10.42 -1.75 0.38
CA GLY A 22 8.96 -1.92 0.45
C GLY A 22 8.37 -2.20 -0.93
N GLY A 23 7.25 -2.92 -0.98
CA GLY A 23 6.54 -3.25 -2.22
C GLY A 23 7.02 -4.55 -2.87
N THR A 24 6.10 -5.47 -3.11
CA THR A 24 6.35 -6.81 -3.66
C THR A 24 6.28 -6.89 -5.19
N SER A 25 6.09 -5.78 -5.90
CA SER A 25 5.68 -5.82 -7.31
C SER A 25 6.40 -4.75 -8.12
N SER A 26 6.98 -5.17 -9.25
CA SER A 26 7.43 -4.24 -10.28
C SER A 26 6.19 -3.54 -10.84
N CYS A 27 5.96 -2.31 -10.42
CA CYS A 27 4.88 -1.46 -10.92
C CYS A 27 5.27 -0.77 -12.23
N ASN A 28 6.35 -1.21 -12.89
CA ASN A 28 6.91 -0.59 -14.09
C ASN A 28 5.96 -0.63 -15.29
N THR A 29 5.01 -1.56 -15.31
CA THR A 29 3.99 -1.69 -16.36
C THR A 29 2.69 -0.97 -16.03
N TYR A 30 2.58 -0.37 -14.84
CA TYR A 30 1.41 0.38 -14.43
C TYR A 30 1.52 1.85 -14.89
N SER A 31 0.54 2.31 -15.67
CA SER A 31 0.47 3.68 -16.21
C SER A 31 -0.80 4.43 -15.81
N GLY A 32 -1.59 3.90 -14.87
CA GLY A 32 -2.84 4.50 -14.42
C GLY A 32 -2.66 5.53 -13.29
N PRO A 33 -3.78 6.05 -12.75
CA PRO A 33 -3.79 6.94 -11.58
C PRO A 33 -3.02 6.40 -10.37
N PRO A 34 -2.34 7.25 -9.59
CA PRO A 34 -1.57 6.78 -8.42
C PRO A 34 -2.47 6.34 -7.25
N CYS A 35 -3.75 6.71 -7.28
CA CYS A 35 -4.70 6.47 -6.21
C CYS A 35 -6.12 6.27 -6.72
N TYR A 36 -6.98 5.65 -5.90
CA TYR A 36 -8.39 5.42 -6.19
C TYR A 36 -9.28 5.66 -4.97
N GLY A 37 -10.52 6.12 -5.20
CA GLY A 37 -11.55 6.25 -4.16
C GLY A 37 -11.60 7.57 -3.42
N ILE A 38 -10.74 8.52 -3.79
CA ILE A 38 -10.73 9.87 -3.23
C ILE A 38 -11.20 10.84 -4.31
N ASN A 39 -12.24 11.61 -4.04
CA ASN A 39 -12.73 12.60 -5.00
C ASN A 39 -11.92 13.90 -4.90
N ASN A 40 -10.75 13.92 -5.53
CA ASN A 40 -9.82 15.06 -5.55
C ASN A 40 -9.35 15.47 -6.96
N GLY A 41 -9.90 14.86 -8.02
CA GLY A 41 -9.53 15.12 -9.42
C GLY A 41 -8.21 14.49 -9.89
N VAL A 42 -7.45 13.84 -9.00
CA VAL A 42 -6.18 13.16 -9.32
C VAL A 42 -6.32 11.65 -9.23
N CYS A 43 -7.13 11.16 -8.29
CA CYS A 43 -7.39 9.74 -8.11
C CYS A 43 -8.49 9.23 -9.05
N GLY A 44 -8.40 7.96 -9.43
CA GLY A 44 -9.48 7.24 -10.08
C GLY A 44 -10.64 6.91 -9.13
N THR A 45 -11.72 6.41 -9.70
CA THR A 45 -12.93 5.97 -8.99
C THR A 45 -12.84 4.52 -8.52
N CYS A 46 -13.64 4.10 -7.53
CA CYS A 46 -13.65 2.70 -7.08
C CYS A 46 -13.94 1.69 -8.21
N PRO A 47 -14.86 1.93 -9.17
CA PRO A 47 -15.06 1.02 -10.30
C PRO A 47 -13.81 0.86 -11.17
N GLN A 48 -13.04 1.94 -11.36
CA GLN A 48 -11.77 1.87 -12.09
C GLN A 48 -10.73 1.05 -11.33
N TYR A 49 -10.69 1.14 -9.99
CA TYR A 49 -9.87 0.28 -9.16
C TYR A 49 -10.26 -1.20 -9.32
N GLN A 50 -11.56 -1.50 -9.29
CA GLN A 50 -12.03 -2.88 -9.39
C GLN A 50 -11.73 -3.52 -10.74
N ALA A 51 -11.70 -2.73 -11.81
CA ALA A 51 -11.30 -3.15 -13.15
C ALA A 51 -9.79 -3.36 -13.32
N LEU A 52 -8.94 -2.97 -12.36
CA LEU A 52 -7.51 -3.20 -12.46
C LEU A 52 -7.16 -4.69 -12.36
N PRO A 53 -6.18 -5.16 -13.15
CA PRO A 53 -5.54 -6.45 -12.93
C PRO A 53 -4.99 -6.57 -11.50
N LEU A 54 -5.03 -7.78 -10.95
CA LEU A 54 -4.61 -8.04 -9.56
C LEU A 54 -3.15 -7.63 -9.30
N GLU A 55 -2.28 -7.77 -10.30
CA GLU A 55 -0.89 -7.30 -10.22
C GLU A 55 -0.77 -5.78 -10.07
N HIS A 56 -1.73 -5.01 -10.58
CA HIS A 56 -1.74 -3.55 -10.53
C HIS A 56 -2.45 -2.99 -9.31
N LYS A 57 -3.38 -3.74 -8.70
CA LYS A 57 -4.02 -3.35 -7.43
C LYS A 57 -3.00 -3.12 -6.30
N LYS A 58 -1.87 -3.84 -6.32
CA LYS A 58 -0.77 -3.69 -5.34
C LYS A 58 0.13 -2.47 -5.58
N CYS A 59 -0.06 -1.76 -6.70
CA CYS A 59 0.78 -0.66 -7.14
C CYS A 59 0.18 0.73 -6.88
N VAL A 60 -1.01 0.78 -6.28
CA VAL A 60 -1.81 1.99 -6.18
C VAL A 60 -2.27 2.19 -4.75
N LEU A 61 -2.51 3.43 -4.36
CA LEU A 61 -3.19 3.73 -3.11
C LEU A 61 -4.70 3.59 -3.31
N VAL A 62 -5.39 2.96 -2.38
CA VAL A 62 -6.83 2.75 -2.50
C VAL A 62 -7.52 3.20 -1.20
N HIS A 63 -8.62 3.94 -1.35
CA HIS A 63 -9.49 4.23 -0.21
C HIS A 63 -10.16 2.94 0.25
N THR A 64 -10.29 2.73 1.55
CA THR A 64 -10.85 1.49 2.13
C THR A 64 -12.24 1.17 1.61
N ASP A 65 -13.03 2.19 1.25
CA ASP A 65 -14.37 2.01 0.69
C ASP A 65 -14.39 1.36 -0.71
N CYS A 66 -13.26 1.39 -1.42
CA CYS A 66 -13.12 0.74 -2.72
C CYS A 66 -12.61 -0.70 -2.60
N GLU A 67 -12.07 -1.11 -1.46
CA GLU A 67 -11.77 -2.52 -1.21
C GLU A 67 -13.12 -3.23 -1.03
N GLU A 68 -13.45 -4.15 -1.93
CA GLU A 68 -14.59 -5.03 -1.72
C GLU A 68 -14.32 -5.76 -0.42
N SER A 69 -15.21 -5.56 0.56
CA SER A 69 -15.13 -6.11 1.91
C SER A 69 -14.58 -7.54 1.88
N ASN A 70 -13.31 -7.71 2.24
CA ASN A 70 -12.80 -9.03 2.60
C ASN A 70 -13.59 -9.44 3.85
N PRO A 71 -14.41 -10.51 3.80
CA PRO A 71 -15.13 -10.98 4.96
C PRO A 71 -14.11 -11.64 5.89
N PHE A 72 -13.57 -10.86 6.82
CA PHE A 72 -12.98 -11.41 8.04
C PHE A 72 -14.09 -11.59 9.07
#